data_AF-A0A7Y3P393-F1
#
_entry.id   AF-A0A7Y3P393-F1
#
_cell.length_a   1.000
_cell.length_b   1.000
_cell.length_c   1.000
_cell.angle_alpha   90.00
_cell.angle_beta   90.00
_cell.angle_gamma   90.00
#
_symmetry.space_group_name_H-M   'P 1'
#
loop_
_entity.id
_entity.type
_entity.pdbx_description
1 polymer ?
#
loop_
_entity_poly.entity_id
_entity_poly.type
_entity_poly.pdbx_seq_one_letter_code
_entity_poly.pdbx_strand_id
1 'polypeptide(L)' 'MNELLDPASLASIKASLASYGTPSVITSAFEQITPTYKLVDYRFEFAGARTLKIRFSFDPDGKIGGLFFPKNFH' A
#
# COMPACT_ATOMS: atom_id res chain seq x y z
N MET A 1 -16.27 5.61 -6.16
CA MET A 1 -15.56 5.09 -7.35
C MET A 1 -14.07 5.21 -7.02
N ASN A 2 -13.37 4.08 -6.86
CA ASN A 2 -11.95 4.07 -6.44
C ASN A 2 -11.08 4.63 -7.57
N GLU A 3 -10.70 5.90 -7.50
CA GLU A 3 -9.75 6.54 -8.43
C GLU A 3 -8.41 5.78 -8.48
N LEU A 4 -8.11 4.93 -7.50
CA LEU A 4 -6.93 4.06 -7.46
C LEU A 4 -6.97 2.86 -8.41
N LEU A 5 -8.13 2.53 -9.00
CA LEU A 5 -8.26 1.41 -9.94
C LEU A 5 -8.25 1.86 -11.41
N ASP A 6 -8.03 3.14 -11.69
CA ASP A 6 -7.85 3.55 -13.07
C ASP A 6 -6.53 2.93 -13.62
N PRO A 7 -6.53 2.40 -14.86
CA PRO A 7 -5.37 1.70 -15.40
C PRO A 7 -4.08 2.53 -15.42
N ALA A 8 -4.16 3.85 -15.56
CA ALA A 8 -2.97 4.71 -15.62
C ALA A 8 -2.31 4.85 -14.24
N SER A 9 -3.11 5.03 -13.18
CA SER A 9 -2.58 5.04 -11.81
C SER A 9 -1.96 3.69 -11.44
N LEU A 10 -2.60 2.58 -11.80
CA LEU A 10 -2.04 1.23 -11.58
C LEU A 10 -0.74 1.00 -12.36
N ALA A 11 -0.67 1.47 -13.60
CA ALA A 11 0.54 1.39 -14.41
C ALA A 11 1.69 2.23 -13.81
N SER A 12 1.39 3.43 -13.31
CA SER A 12 2.37 4.28 -12.64
C SER A 12 2.90 3.64 -11.35
N ILE A 13 2.01 3.09 -10.51
CA ILE A 13 2.39 2.38 -9.29
C ILE A 13 3.29 1.18 -9.63
N LYS A 14 2.93 0.39 -10.66
CA LYS A 14 3.73 -0.73 -11.14
C LYS A 14 5.12 -0.29 -11.58
N ALA A 15 5.23 0.83 -12.30
CA ALA A 15 6.50 1.37 -12.74
C ALA A 15 7.40 1.78 -11.56
N SER A 16 6.86 2.50 -10.57
CA SER A 16 7.63 2.88 -9.36
C SER A 16 8.07 1.68 -8.53
N LEU A 17 7.26 0.62 -8.45
CA LEU A 17 7.60 -0.61 -7.72
C LEU A 17 8.60 -1.51 -8.46
N ALA A 18 8.80 -1.34 -9.78
CA ALA A 18 9.67 -2.20 -10.57
C ALA A 18 11.13 -2.23 -10.07
N SER A 19 11.60 -1.12 -9.50
CA SER A 19 12.96 -0.97 -8.94
C SER A 19 13.17 -1.68 -7.60
N TYR A 20 12.08 -1.99 -6.88
CA TYR A 20 12.11 -2.66 -5.58
C TYR A 20 12.13 -4.19 -5.72
N GLY A 21 11.56 -4.73 -6.81
CA GLY A 21 11.45 -6.17 -7.03
C GLY A 21 10.32 -6.82 -6.21
N THR A 22 10.46 -8.11 -5.91
CA THR A 22 9.47 -8.85 -5.10
C THR A 22 9.80 -8.68 -3.61
N PRO A 23 8.83 -8.30 -2.75
CA PRO A 23 9.07 -8.22 -1.31
C PRO A 23 9.31 -9.63 -0.75
N SER A 24 10.30 -9.77 0.11
CA SER A 24 10.60 -11.01 0.84
C SER A 24 9.77 -11.14 2.11
N VAL A 25 9.42 -10.02 2.74
CA VAL A 25 8.66 -9.98 3.99
C VAL A 25 7.63 -8.85 3.94
N ILE A 26 6.42 -9.13 4.43
CA ILE A 26 5.35 -8.15 4.59
C ILE A 26 4.90 -8.20 6.05
N THR A 27 4.95 -7.06 6.74
CA THR A 27 4.54 -6.93 8.15
C THR A 27 3.56 -5.77 8.32
N SER A 28 2.62 -5.89 9.25
CA SER A 28 1.77 -4.76 9.67
C SER A 28 2.41 -4.04 10.85
N ALA A 29 2.53 -2.72 10.78
CA ALA A 29 3.19 -1.89 11.80
C ALA A 29 2.20 -1.07 12.64
N PHE A 30 1.03 -0.73 12.11
CA PHE A 30 0.01 0.05 12.79
C PHE A 30 -1.37 -0.33 12.27
N GLU A 31 -2.35 -0.36 13.17
CA GLU A 31 -3.76 -0.61 12.83
C GLU A 31 -4.64 0.40 13.57
N GLN A 32 -5.55 1.03 12.83
CA GLN A 32 -6.58 1.91 13.37
C GLN A 32 -7.94 1.46 12.85
N ILE A 33 -8.85 1.14 13.76
CA ILE A 33 -10.20 0.70 13.43
C ILE A 33 -11.17 1.81 13.80
N THR A 34 -12.08 2.13 12.88
CA THR A 34 -13.23 3.01 13.10
C THR A 34 -14.51 2.27 12.72
N PRO A 35 -15.70 2.77 13.07
CA PRO A 35 -16.96 2.13 12.69
C PRO A 35 -17.17 2.00 11.19
N THR A 36 -16.51 2.83 10.38
CA THR A 36 -16.74 2.93 8.93
C THR A 36 -15.55 2.50 8.08
N TYR A 37 -14.35 2.36 8.66
CA TYR A 37 -13.17 1.90 7.95
C TYR A 37 -12.07 1.40 8.92
N LYS A 38 -11.17 0.58 8.39
CA LYS A 38 -9.93 0.16 9.05
C LYS A 38 -8.73 0.69 8.24
N LEU A 39 -7.75 1.28 8.92
CA LEU A 39 -6.45 1.65 8.34
C LEU A 39 -5.38 0.69 8.83
N VAL A 40 -4.52 0.23 7.92
CA VAL A 40 -3.36 -0.61 8.26
C VAL A 40 -2.11 -0.09 7.55
N ASP A 41 -1.04 0.11 8.29
CA ASP A 41 0.28 0.40 7.74
C ASP A 41 1.04 -0.89 7.54
N TYR A 42 1.29 -1.25 6.28
CA TYR A 42 2.15 -2.36 5.93
C TYR A 42 3.56 -1.88 5.63
N ARG A 43 4.54 -2.64 6.10
CA ARG A 43 5.96 -2.52 5.76
C ARG A 43 6.33 -3.72 4.89
N PHE A 44 6.75 -3.41 3.67
CA PHE A 44 7.30 -4.34 2.70
C PHE A 44 8.81 -4.27 2.76
N GLU A 45 9.47 -5.41 2.92
CA GLU A 45 10.92 -5.53 2.89
C GLU A 45 11.35 -6.23 1.62
N PHE A 46 12.37 -5.69 0.97
CA PHE A 46 12.90 -6.17 -0.30
C PHE A 46 14.37 -6.53 -0.15
N ALA A 47 14.93 -7.15 -1.19
CA ALA A 47 16.36 -7.43 -1.26
C ALA A 47 17.21 -6.16 -1.04
N GLY A 48 18.37 -6.31 -0.41
CA GLY A 48 19.28 -5.19 -0.13
C GLY A 48 18.78 -4.22 0.95
N ALA A 49 18.00 -4.71 1.91
CA ALA A 49 17.47 -3.94 3.05
C ALA A 49 16.60 -2.73 2.67
N ARG A 50 16.06 -2.71 1.45
CA ARG A 50 15.10 -1.69 1.02
C ARG A 50 13.75 -1.96 1.68
N THR A 51 13.09 -0.90 2.14
CA THR A 51 11.76 -1.01 2.73
C THR A 51 10.81 0.00 2.11
N LEU A 52 9.54 -0.40 1.97
CA LEU A 52 8.46 0.48 1.55
C LEU A 52 7.33 0.38 2.57
N LYS A 53 6.83 1.52 3.02
CA LYS A 53 5.66 1.58 3.90
C LYS A 53 4.46 2.01 3.07
N ILE A 54 3.37 1.25 3.09
CA ILE A 54 2.13 1.59 2.37
C ILE A 54 0.99 1.49 3.37
N ARG A 55 0.15 2.52 3.42
CA ARG A 55 -1.09 2.49 4.22
C ARG A 55 -2.25 2.04 3.34
N PHE A 56 -3.04 1.11 3.85
CA PHE A 56 -4.25 0.62 3.23
C PHE A 56 -5.45 1.08 4.04
N SER A 57 -6.51 1.50 3.38
CA SER A 57 -7.83 1.60 3.99
C SER A 57 -8.70 0.45 3.53
N PHE A 58 -9.46 -0.11 4.46
CA PHE A 58 -10.41 -1.18 4.26
C PHE A 58 -11.79 -0.71 4.68
N ASP A 59 -12.81 -1.05 3.91
CA ASP A 59 -14.20 -0.90 4.33
C ASP A 59 -14.58 -1.96 5.40
N PRO A 60 -15.77 -1.89 6.01
CA PRO A 60 -16.20 -2.88 7.00
C PRO A 60 -16.33 -4.31 6.47
N ASP A 61 -16.47 -4.48 5.13
CA ASP A 61 -16.51 -5.79 4.47
C ASP A 61 -15.10 -6.35 4.20
N GLY A 62 -14.03 -5.60 4.54
CA GLY A 62 -12.64 -5.97 4.29
C GLY A 62 -12.15 -5.71 2.87
N LYS A 63 -12.90 -4.98 2.04
CA LYS A 63 -12.45 -4.57 0.70
C LYS A 63 -11.55 -3.36 0.80
N ILE A 64 -10.56 -3.28 -0.08
CA ILE A 64 -9.65 -2.13 -0.14
C ILE A 64 -10.41 -0.89 -0.64
N GLY A 65 -10.56 0.08 0.26
CA GLY A 65 -11.11 1.40 -0.04
C GLY A 65 -10.04 2.39 -0.51
N GLY A 66 -8.76 2.11 -0.29
CA GLY A 66 -7.69 3.04 -0.65
C GLY A 66 -6.28 2.58 -0.30
N LEU A 67 -5.30 3.21 -0.97
CA LEU A 67 -3.87 2.96 -0.88
C LEU A 67 -3.18 4.32 -0.77
N PHE A 68 -2.27 4.46 0.19
CA PHE A 68 -1.51 5.69 0.40
C PHE A 68 -0.03 5.38 0.45
N PHE A 69 0.71 5.98 -0.48
CA PHE A 69 2.17 5.92 -0.53
C PHE A 69 2.79 7.08 0.27
N PRO A 70 4.01 6.92 0.81
CA PRO A 70 4.72 8.00 1.48
C PRO A 70 4.98 9.16 0.50
N LYS A 71 5.02 10.40 0.98
CA LYS A 71 5.23 11.61 0.14
C LYS A 71 6.50 11.60 -0.72
N ASN A 72 7.49 10.77 -0.39
CA ASN A 72 8.77 10.66 -1.13
C ASN A 72 8.84 9.39 -2.00
N PHE A 73 7.71 8.81 -2.36
CA PHE A 73 7.65 7.64 -3.22
C PHE A 73 7.74 8.06 -4.69
N HIS A 74 8.92 7.85 -5.29
CA HIS A 74 9.20 8.11 -6.70
C HIS A 74 9.97 6.94 -7.30
#